data_AF-A0A0K9YN16-F1
#
_entry.id   AF-A0A0K9YN16-F1
#
_cell.length_a   1.000
_cell.length_b   1.000
_cell.length_c   1.000
_cell.angle_alpha   90.00
_cell.angle_beta   90.00
_cell.angle_gamma   90.00
#
_symmetry.space_group_name_H-M   'P 1'
#
loop_
_entity.id
_entity.type
_entity.pdbx_description
1 polymer ?
#
loop_
_entity_poly.entity_id
_entity_poly.type
_entity_poly.pdbx_seq_one_letter_code
_entity_poly.pdbx_strand_id
1 'polypeptide(L)' 'MRDVLLEKIELLRQRMVNIGLEFGLDHPEVLEYSIQIDQLHNELNQIDHHNLSKAGSRKNPYRFYLLENKAFFA' A
#
# COMPACT_ATOMS: atom_id res chain seq x y z
N MET A 1 8.15 9.98 -9.56
CA MET A 1 7.65 10.38 -8.23
C MET A 1 6.54 9.45 -7.76
N ARG A 2 5.49 9.24 -8.58
CA ARG A 2 4.44 8.24 -8.33
C ARG A 2 4.96 6.83 -8.10
N ASP A 3 5.82 6.33 -8.98
CA ASP A 3 6.33 4.95 -8.90
C ASP A 3 7.20 4.72 -7.65
N VAL A 4 7.95 5.73 -7.22
CA VAL A 4 8.78 5.70 -6.00
C VAL A 4 7.90 5.61 -4.75
N LEU A 5 6.76 6.31 -4.72
CA LEU A 5 5.81 6.23 -3.62
C LEU A 5 5.12 4.85 -3.57
N LEU A 6 4.74 4.31 -4.73
CA LEU A 6 4.16 2.98 -4.84
C LEU A 6 5.13 1.89 -4.36
N GLU A 7 6.39 1.96 -4.76
CA GLU A 7 7.44 1.05 -4.30
C GLU A 7 7.65 1.14 -2.78
N LYS A 8 7.65 2.37 -2.23
CA LYS A 8 7.78 2.59 -0.78
C LYS A 8 6.59 2.01 0.00
N ILE A 9 5.37 2.18 -0.50
CA ILE A 9 4.15 1.60 0.07
C ILE A 9 4.24 0.07 0.08
N GLU A 10 4.62 -0.54 -1.05
CA GLU A 10 4.78 -1.98 -1.19
C GLU A 10 5.81 -2.55 -0.20
N LEU A 11 6.97 -1.89 -0.10
CA LEU A 11 8.04 -2.31 0.80
C LEU A 11 7.62 -2.24 2.27
N LEU A 12 6.89 -1.19 2.67
CA LEU A 12 6.34 -1.07 4.02
C LEU A 12 5.27 -2.14 4.30
N ARG A 13 4.42 -2.45 3.31
CA ARG A 13 3.41 -3.51 3.46
C ARG A 13 4.06 -4.86 3.68
N GLN A 14 5.13 -5.18 2.94
CA GLN A 14 5.86 -6.44 3.12
C GLN A 14 6.46 -6.54 4.53
N ARG A 15 7.06 -5.46 5.05
CA ARG A 15 7.58 -5.41 6.42
C ARG A 15 6.48 -5.60 7.47
N MET A 16 5.36 -4.91 7.30
CA MET A 16 4.18 -5.04 8.16
C MET A 16 3.68 -6.50 8.21
N VAL A 17 3.58 -7.15 7.04
CA VAL A 17 3.15 -8.56 6.95
C VAL A 17 4.14 -9.48 7.64
N ASN A 18 5.44 -9.31 7.42
CA ASN A 18 6.46 -10.16 8.05
C ASN A 18 6.39 -10.07 9.58
N ILE A 19 6.26 -8.86 10.12
CA ILE A 19 6.14 -8.62 11.57
C ILE A 19 4.80 -9.17 12.09
N GLY A 20 3.72 -8.99 11.32
CA GLY A 20 2.41 -9.57 11.67
C GLY A 20 2.41 -11.09 11.69
N LEU A 21 3.21 -11.75 10.84
CA LEU A 21 3.41 -13.19 10.84
C LEU A 21 4.27 -13.66 12.02
N GLU A 22 5.26 -12.88 12.43
CA GLU A 22 6.20 -13.23 13.50
C GLU A 22 5.64 -12.94 14.90
N PHE A 23 5.00 -11.78 15.09
CA PHE A 23 4.58 -11.26 16.40
C PHE A 23 3.06 -11.11 16.54
N GLY A 24 2.29 -11.33 15.47
CA GLY A 24 0.84 -11.12 15.43
C GLY A 24 0.44 -9.71 14.96
N LEU A 25 -0.83 -9.57 14.56
CA LEU A 25 -1.36 -8.32 14.01
C LEU A 25 -1.55 -7.20 15.05
N ASP A 26 -1.64 -7.57 16.34
CA ASP A 26 -1.78 -6.62 17.44
C ASP A 26 -0.44 -5.99 17.87
N HIS A 27 0.66 -6.34 17.20
CA HIS A 27 1.97 -5.80 17.50
C HIS A 27 2.02 -4.29 17.20
N PRO A 28 2.56 -3.45 18.10
CA PRO A 28 2.57 -1.99 17.92
C PRO A 28 3.26 -1.56 16.62
N GLU A 29 4.31 -2.27 16.19
CA GLU A 29 4.98 -1.96 14.92
C GLU A 29 4.06 -2.20 13.71
N VAL A 30 3.18 -3.20 13.74
CA VAL A 30 2.21 -3.44 12.65
C VAL A 30 1.25 -2.25 12.53
N LEU A 31 0.80 -1.72 13.67
CA LEU A 31 -0.03 -0.51 13.72
C LEU A 31 0.73 0.71 13.17
N GLU A 32 2.00 0.89 13.57
CA GLU A 32 2.84 1.97 13.04
C GLU A 32 3.03 1.88 11.52
N TYR A 33 3.32 0.69 11.00
CA TYR A 33 3.42 0.48 9.56
C TYR A 33 2.11 0.76 8.85
N SER A 34 0.97 0.35 9.43
CA SER A 34 -0.36 0.64 8.87
C SER A 34 -0.59 2.15 8.75
N ILE A 35 -0.24 2.93 9.76
CA ILE A 35 -0.39 4.40 9.76
C ILE A 35 0.52 5.02 8.68
N GLN A 36 1.77 4.57 8.58
CA GLN A 36 2.71 5.10 7.57
C GLN A 36 2.27 4.77 6.15
N ILE A 37 1.74 3.57 5.91
CA ILE A 37 1.19 3.16 4.62
C ILE A 37 0.00 4.05 4.25
N ASP A 38 -0.92 4.32 5.17
CA ASP A 38 -2.07 5.18 4.93
C ASP A 38 -1.66 6.61 4.59
N GLN A 39 -0.68 7.17 5.32
CA GLN A 39 -0.15 8.51 5.03
C GLN A 39 0.42 8.61 3.61
N LEU A 40 1.24 7.63 3.19
CA LEU A 40 1.80 7.59 1.85
C LEU A 40 0.73 7.39 0.78
N HIS A 41 -0.32 6.61 1.06
CA HIS A 41 -1.48 6.49 0.18
C HIS A 41 -2.21 7.81 0.01
N ASN A 42 -2.39 8.57 1.09
CA ASN A 42 -3.03 9.88 1.06
C ASN A 42 -2.19 10.90 0.27
N GLU A 43 -0.86 10.90 0.43
CA GLU A 43 0.05 11.72 -0.37
C GLU A 43 -0.01 11.35 -1.86
N LEU A 44 0.00 10.06 -2.17
CA LEU A 44 -0.11 9.57 -3.55
C LEU A 44 -1.44 10.00 -4.18
N ASN A 45 -2.54 9.88 -3.45
CA ASN A 45 -3.86 10.32 -3.92
C ASN A 45 -3.87 11.83 -4.17
N GLN A 46 -3.27 12.65 -3.31
CA GLN A 46 -3.19 14.10 -3.53
C GLN A 46 -2.40 14.45 -4.80
N ILE A 47 -1.28 13.76 -5.06
CA ILE A 47 -0.48 13.95 -6.28
C ILE A 47 -1.29 13.55 -7.51
N ASP A 48 -1.96 12.39 -7.48
CA ASP A 48 -2.78 11.93 -8.59
C ASP A 48 -3.98 12.88 -8.81
N HIS A 49 -4.66 13.35 -7.75
CA HIS A 49 -5.75 14.32 -7.85
C HIS A 49 -5.30 15.70 -8.37
N HIS A 50 -4.13 16.19 -7.98
CA HIS A 50 -3.56 17.43 -8.52
C HIS A 50 -3.19 17.30 -10.01
N ASN A 51 -2.78 16.10 -10.45
CA ASN A 51 -2.54 15.82 -11.86
C ASN A 51 -3.84 15.63 -12.67
N LEU A 52 -4.88 15.05 -12.06
CA LEU A 52 -6.20 14.85 -12.69
C LEU A 52 -7.09 16.10 -12.68
N SER A 53 -6.89 17.10 -11.83
CA SER A 53 -7.67 18.35 -11.89
C SER A 53 -7.42 19.16 -13.17
N LYS A 54 -6.42 18.79 -13.99
CA LYS A 54 -6.23 19.26 -15.37
C LYS A 54 -6.88 18.37 -16.45
N ALA A 55 -7.32 17.16 -16.14
CA ALA A 55 -7.93 16.22 -17.08
C ALA A 55 -9.05 15.42 -16.39
N GLY A 56 -10.30 15.77 -16.71
CA GLY A 56 -11.54 15.33 -16.07
C GLY A 56 -11.56 13.90 -15.51
N SER A 57 -12.11 13.81 -14.29
CA SER A 57 -12.39 12.63 -13.47
C SER A 57 -12.41 11.28 -14.22
N ARG A 58 -11.41 10.44 -13.94
CA ARG A 58 -11.55 8.99 -14.08
C ARG A 58 -11.13 8.34 -12.77
N LYS A 59 -12.12 8.01 -11.94
CA LYS A 59 -11.95 7.11 -10.81
C LYS A 59 -11.54 5.75 -11.36
N ASN A 60 -10.24 5.46 -11.37
CA ASN A 60 -9.76 4.10 -11.61
C ASN A 60 -9.38 3.53 -10.24
N PRO A 61 -10.23 2.68 -9.63
CA PRO A 61 -9.86 2.01 -8.40
C PRO A 61 -8.70 1.05 -8.74
N TYR A 62 -7.54 1.34 -8.18
CA TYR A 62 -6.27 0.67 -8.43
C TYR A 62 -6.41 -0.84 -8.57
N ARG A 63 -6.00 -1.37 -9.73
CA ARG A 63 -5.90 -2.79 -10.03
C ARG A 63 -4.65 -3.34 -9.34
N PHE A 64 -4.79 -3.77 -8.10
CA PHE A 64 -3.76 -4.55 -7.43
C PHE A 64 -3.60 -5.88 -8.17
N TYR A 65 -2.39 -6.18 -8.65
CA TYR A 65 -2.03 -7.53 -9.05
C TYR A 65 -1.78 -8.32 -7.77
N LEU A 66 -2.80 -9.03 -7.29
CA LEU A 66 -2.58 -10.13 -6.36
C LEU A 66 -1.77 -11.17 -7.12
N LEU A 67 -0.44 -11.19 -6.94
CA LEU A 67 0.31 -12.43 -7.16
C LEU A 67 -0.12 -13.36 -6.02
N GLU A 68 -1.22 -14.07 -6.24
CA GLU A 68 -1.56 -15.25 -5.46
C GLU A 68 -0.43 -16.26 -5.65
N ASN A 69 0.53 -16.26 -4.73
CA ASN A 69 1.36 -17.43 -4.50
C ASN A 69 0.41 -18.55 -4.10
N LYS A 70 0.23 -19.52 -5.00
CA LYS A 70 -0.51 -20.75 -4.78
C LYS A 70 0.08 -21.48 -3.58
N ALA A 71 -0.40 -21.17 -2.38
CA ALA A 71 -0.16 -21.99 -1.20
C ALA A 71 -1.02 -23.25 -1.35
N PHE A 72 -0.43 -24.31 -1.88
CA PHE A 72 -0.98 -25.66 -1.76
C PHE A 72 -0.87 -26.06 -0.28
N PHE A 73 -1.97 -25.97 0.46
CA PHE A 73 -2.09 -26.70 1.70
C PHE A 73 -2.39 -28.15 1.34
N ALA A 74 -1.40 -29.01 1.61
CA ALA A 74 -1.49 -30.47 1.47
C ALA A 74 -2.36 -31.09 2.57
#